data_AF-A0A506RNM5-F1
#
_entry.id   AF-A0A506RNM5-F1
#
_cell.length_a   1.000
_cell.length_b   1.000
_cell.length_c   1.000
_cell.angle_alpha   90.00
_cell.angle_beta   90.00
_cell.angle_gamma   90.00
#
_symmetry.space_group_name_H-M   'P 1'
#
loop_
_entity.id
_entity.type
_entity.pdbx_description
1 polymer ?
#
loop_
_entity_poly.entity_id
_entity_poly.type
_entity_poly.pdbx_seq_one_letter_code
_entity_poly.pdbx_strand_id
1 'polypeptide(L)'
;MAGSLDLAYVVDERSQRDFNAALGMPLIIGYLWLAIRIMHRRAGKRIADFLVRVKRIDEYPQHIQRLEKKLVTQVVIASTLAVSVTMIYLVTEGLLALDLKPAIILLNAIAVPFWFFLFLFIMQSASFTRYLHRHLVLPSITKDTNFSHCKALCDLGLSNVSLALMMLMLVPIFWMGKPVPVIDLLILLVMITFMLTWLFLPVIKTLRLMRKYRAKNISCIEAAIEQILIDRRNGKNNEPSANQLYKLNQQLEDMRQFSCWPKEIVQNVKIFIVSAGVPATWLFMAWFVK
;
A
#
# COMPACT_ATOMS: atom_id res chain seq x y z
N MET A 1 7.76 47.00 3.20
CA MET A 1 6.93 45.79 3.04
C MET A 1 7.67 44.85 2.10
N ALA A 2 8.50 43.97 2.64
CA ALA A 2 9.19 42.92 1.89
C ALA A 2 8.51 41.60 2.28
N GLY A 3 8.01 40.86 1.28
CA GLY A 3 7.25 39.64 1.49
C GLY A 3 8.10 38.53 2.08
N SER A 4 7.50 37.67 2.90
CA SER A 4 8.11 36.55 3.62
C SER A 4 8.57 35.38 2.72
N LEU A 5 9.03 35.68 1.50
CA LEU A 5 9.35 34.73 0.43
C LEU A 5 10.62 35.13 -0.35
N ASP A 6 11.48 35.99 0.22
CA ASP A 6 12.81 36.24 -0.36
C ASP A 6 13.72 35.02 -0.14
N LEU A 7 13.78 34.18 -1.18
CA LEU A 7 14.66 33.01 -1.32
C LEU A 7 16.15 33.35 -1.15
N ALA A 8 16.51 34.64 -1.21
CA ALA A 8 17.88 35.15 -1.15
C ALA A 8 18.45 35.29 0.27
N TYR A 9 17.64 35.13 1.33
CA TYR A 9 18.08 35.31 2.72
C TYR A 9 17.94 34.05 3.58
N VAL A 10 18.38 32.91 3.05
CA VAL A 10 18.42 31.65 3.81
C VAL A 10 19.86 31.23 4.06
N VAL A 11 20.55 32.01 4.89
CA VAL A 11 21.94 31.75 5.29
C VAL A 11 22.01 30.89 6.58
N ASP A 12 20.89 30.74 7.30
CA ASP A 12 20.84 30.00 8.57
C ASP A 12 20.33 28.55 8.41
N GLU A 13 21.03 27.61 9.04
CA GLU A 13 20.69 26.18 9.06
C GLU A 13 19.33 25.89 9.71
N ARG A 14 18.82 26.82 10.52
CA ARG A 14 17.47 26.70 11.08
C ARG A 14 16.39 27.18 10.10
N SER A 15 16.62 28.30 9.43
CA SER A 15 15.63 28.92 8.54
C SER A 15 15.27 28.08 7.31
N GLN A 16 16.24 27.44 6.64
CA GLN A 16 15.89 26.53 5.51
C GLN A 16 15.25 25.22 5.97
N ARG A 17 15.45 24.79 7.23
CA ARG A 17 14.71 23.64 7.78
C ARG A 17 13.24 23.99 7.95
N ASP A 18 12.97 25.16 8.53
CA ASP A 18 11.61 25.65 8.74
C ASP A 18 10.89 25.91 7.39
N PHE A 19 11.61 26.43 6.38
CA PHE A 19 11.09 26.59 5.02
C PHE A 19 10.76 25.24 4.36
N ASN A 20 11.69 24.28 4.39
CA ASN A 20 11.48 22.95 3.82
C ASN A 20 10.31 22.24 4.51
N ALA A 21 10.15 22.39 5.82
CA ALA A 21 9.03 21.83 6.56
C ALA A 21 7.70 22.53 6.23
N ALA A 22 7.71 23.86 6.08
CA ALA A 22 6.53 24.63 5.68
C ALA A 22 6.04 24.28 4.27
N LEU A 23 6.94 23.84 3.38
CA LEU A 23 6.59 23.35 2.04
C LEU A 23 6.22 21.85 2.04
N GLY A 24 7.03 21.03 2.72
CA GLY A 24 6.92 19.58 2.71
C GLY A 24 5.70 19.05 3.45
N MET A 25 5.38 19.59 4.63
CA MET A 25 4.26 19.07 5.42
C MET A 25 2.90 19.26 4.72
N PRO A 26 2.52 20.45 4.21
CA PRO A 26 1.25 20.62 3.51
C PRO A 26 1.16 19.80 2.23
N LEU A 27 2.26 19.68 1.46
CA LEU A 27 2.32 18.88 0.25
C LEU A 27 2.05 17.39 0.55
N ILE A 28 2.72 16.85 1.56
CA ILE A 28 2.56 15.45 1.97
C ILE A 28 1.19 15.21 2.60
N ILE A 29 0.66 16.16 3.38
CA ILE A 29 -0.72 16.10 3.89
C ILE A 29 -1.72 15.97 2.75
N GLY A 30 -1.64 16.85 1.74
CA GLY A 30 -2.51 16.83 0.57
C GLY A 30 -2.41 15.52 -0.20
N TYR A 31 -1.18 15.03 -0.40
CA TYR A 31 -0.92 13.73 -1.01
C TYR A 31 -1.58 12.58 -0.23
N LEU A 32 -1.36 12.51 1.09
CA LEU A 32 -1.86 11.44 1.95
C LEU A 32 -3.39 11.44 2.01
N TRP A 33 -4.01 12.61 2.10
CA TRP A 33 -5.45 12.75 2.04
C TRP A 33 -6.01 12.19 0.73
N LEU A 34 -5.41 12.55 -0.41
CA LEU A 34 -5.80 12.04 -1.72
C LEU A 34 -5.57 10.52 -1.82
N ALA A 35 -4.45 10.03 -1.33
CA ALA A 35 -4.11 8.60 -1.33
C ALA A 35 -5.15 7.79 -0.53
N ILE A 36 -5.56 8.27 0.65
CA ILE A 36 -6.62 7.64 1.46
C ILE A 36 -7.94 7.61 0.69
N ARG A 37 -8.34 8.71 0.03
CA ARG A 37 -9.56 8.75 -0.79
C ARG A 37 -9.52 7.75 -1.94
N ILE A 38 -8.39 7.67 -2.65
CA ILE A 38 -8.18 6.71 -3.74
C ILE A 38 -8.29 5.27 -3.21
N MET A 39 -7.69 4.98 -2.07
CA MET A 39 -7.73 3.65 -1.45
C MET A 39 -9.14 3.23 -1.06
N HIS A 40 -9.91 4.10 -0.41
CA HIS A 40 -11.31 3.85 -0.08
C HIS A 40 -12.15 3.55 -1.33
N ARG A 41 -12.02 4.38 -2.38
CA ARG A 41 -12.75 4.18 -3.65
C ARG A 41 -12.38 2.85 -4.31
N ARG A 42 -11.10 2.49 -4.33
CA ARG A 42 -10.61 1.21 -4.88
C ARG A 42 -11.14 0.03 -4.07
N ALA A 43 -11.06 0.09 -2.74
CA ALA A 43 -11.58 -0.97 -1.86
C ALA A 43 -13.08 -1.19 -2.07
N GLY A 44 -13.88 -0.12 -2.09
CA GLY A 44 -15.31 -0.18 -2.35
C GLY A 44 -15.64 -0.80 -3.71
N LYS A 45 -14.98 -0.34 -4.78
CA LYS A 45 -15.15 -0.91 -6.13
C LYS A 45 -14.86 -2.42 -6.16
N ARG A 46 -13.77 -2.87 -5.52
CA ARG A 46 -13.41 -4.29 -5.48
C ARG A 46 -14.40 -5.15 -4.69
N ILE A 47 -14.95 -4.61 -3.61
CA ILE A 47 -16.02 -5.28 -2.84
C ILE A 47 -17.27 -5.41 -3.72
N ALA A 48 -17.68 -4.33 -4.38
CA ALA A 48 -18.83 -4.35 -5.29
C ALA A 48 -18.63 -5.36 -6.44
N ASP A 49 -17.50 -5.30 -7.14
CA ASP A 49 -17.14 -6.23 -8.22
C ASP A 49 -17.18 -7.69 -7.76
N PHE A 50 -16.74 -7.96 -6.52
CA PHE A 50 -16.79 -9.30 -5.93
C PHE A 50 -18.23 -9.74 -5.66
N LEU A 51 -19.02 -8.91 -4.99
CA LEU A 51 -20.39 -9.26 -4.60
C LEU A 51 -21.32 -9.43 -5.82
N VAL A 52 -21.11 -8.65 -6.89
CA VAL A 52 -21.78 -8.84 -8.17
C VAL A 52 -21.49 -10.23 -8.74
N ARG A 53 -20.22 -10.66 -8.74
CA ARG A 53 -19.81 -11.98 -9.26
C ARG A 53 -20.37 -13.14 -8.45
N VAL A 54 -20.48 -12.99 -7.13
CA VAL A 54 -21.01 -14.02 -6.22
C VAL A 54 -22.53 -13.92 -6.07
N LYS A 55 -23.20 -12.99 -6.78
CA LYS A 55 -24.65 -12.73 -6.68
C LYS A 55 -25.14 -12.44 -5.25
N ARG A 56 -24.35 -11.69 -4.48
CA ARG A 56 -24.61 -11.29 -3.08
C ARG A 56 -24.54 -9.77 -2.88
N ILE A 57 -25.07 -9.00 -3.82
CA ILE A 57 -24.97 -7.54 -3.81
C ILE A 57 -25.63 -6.94 -2.55
N ASP A 58 -26.64 -7.60 -2.02
CA ASP A 58 -27.36 -7.19 -0.80
C ASP A 58 -26.46 -7.13 0.45
N GLU A 59 -25.31 -7.83 0.45
CA GLU A 59 -24.33 -7.80 1.55
C GLU A 59 -23.41 -6.55 1.48
N TYR A 60 -23.44 -5.77 0.38
CA TYR A 60 -22.55 -4.62 0.17
C TYR A 60 -22.65 -3.56 1.28
N PRO A 61 -23.85 -3.10 1.70
CA PRO A 61 -23.96 -2.11 2.77
C PRO A 61 -23.34 -2.58 4.09
N GLN A 62 -23.47 -3.88 4.41
CA GLN A 62 -22.88 -4.45 5.62
C GLN A 62 -21.36 -4.43 5.59
N HIS A 63 -20.75 -4.70 4.43
CA HIS A 63 -19.30 -4.60 4.26
C HIS A 63 -18.83 -3.16 4.44
N ILE A 64 -19.49 -2.18 3.82
CA ILE A 64 -19.14 -0.76 3.92
C ILE A 64 -19.30 -0.24 5.35
N GLN A 65 -20.40 -0.54 6.04
CA GLN A 65 -20.59 -0.14 7.44
C GLN A 65 -19.49 -0.69 8.37
N ARG A 66 -19.04 -1.93 8.16
CA ARG A 66 -17.90 -2.50 8.92
C ARG A 66 -16.59 -1.77 8.63
N LEU A 67 -16.37 -1.33 7.40
CA LEU A 67 -15.18 -0.56 7.02
C LEU A 67 -15.22 0.86 7.60
N GLU A 68 -16.39 1.50 7.60
CA GLU A 68 -16.61 2.82 8.22
C GLU A 68 -16.41 2.79 9.73
N LYS A 69 -16.96 1.80 10.43
CA LYS A 69 -16.74 1.64 11.88
C LYS A 69 -15.26 1.50 12.21
N LYS A 70 -14.51 0.75 11.39
CA LYS A 70 -13.05 0.65 11.54
C LYS A 70 -12.34 1.96 11.23
N LEU A 71 -12.77 2.70 10.22
CA LEU A 71 -12.23 4.02 9.90
C LEU A 71 -12.36 4.95 11.11
N VAL A 72 -13.52 5.02 11.75
CA VAL A 72 -13.73 5.86 12.94
C VAL A 72 -12.74 5.50 14.05
N THR A 73 -12.59 4.21 14.37
CA THR A 73 -11.61 3.76 15.37
C THR A 73 -10.18 4.16 14.98
N GLN A 74 -9.82 4.00 13.71
CA GLN A 74 -8.48 4.34 13.22
C GLN A 74 -8.23 5.85 13.21
N VAL A 75 -9.24 6.67 12.94
CA VAL A 75 -9.16 8.13 13.07
C VAL A 75 -8.85 8.51 14.50
N VAL A 76 -9.56 7.94 15.49
CA VAL A 76 -9.29 8.22 16.91
C VAL A 76 -7.85 7.85 17.27
N ILE A 77 -7.41 6.62 16.96
CA ILE A 77 -6.05 6.17 17.30
C ILE A 77 -4.99 7.02 16.57
N ALA A 78 -5.20 7.34 15.28
CA ALA A 78 -4.27 8.17 14.52
C ALA A 78 -4.16 9.59 15.11
N SER A 79 -5.27 10.18 15.54
CA SER A 79 -5.27 11.48 16.22
C SER A 79 -4.50 11.43 17.54
N THR A 80 -4.73 10.40 18.36
CA THR A 80 -4.02 10.25 19.64
C THR A 80 -2.51 10.09 19.43
N LEU A 81 -2.09 9.26 18.46
CA LEU A 81 -0.69 9.07 18.12
C LEU A 81 -0.05 10.34 17.56
N ALA A 82 -0.76 11.06 16.69
CA ALA A 82 -0.27 12.31 16.11
C ALA A 82 0.04 13.36 17.17
N VAL A 83 -0.91 13.60 18.09
CA VAL A 83 -0.71 14.52 19.21
C VAL A 83 0.44 14.05 20.10
N SER A 84 0.51 12.74 20.39
CA SER A 84 1.57 12.17 21.24
C SER A 84 2.97 12.37 20.64
N VAL A 85 3.15 12.06 19.36
CA VAL A 85 4.44 12.20 18.67
C VAL A 85 4.85 13.67 18.54
N THR A 86 3.90 14.56 18.18
CA THR A 86 4.17 16.00 18.16
C THR A 86 4.58 16.49 19.56
N MET A 87 3.89 16.07 20.61
CA MET A 87 4.24 16.50 21.98
C MET A 87 5.63 16.02 22.39
N ILE A 88 5.98 14.75 22.11
CA ILE A 88 7.33 14.21 22.38
C ILE A 88 8.38 15.05 21.64
N TYR A 89 8.17 15.33 20.36
CA TYR A 89 9.09 16.13 19.55
C TYR A 89 9.27 17.54 20.11
N LEU A 90 8.18 18.21 20.51
CA LEU A 90 8.23 19.55 21.09
C LEU A 90 9.00 19.59 22.42
N VAL A 91 8.83 18.56 23.26
CA VAL A 91 9.57 18.43 24.52
C VAL A 91 11.05 18.19 24.25
N THR A 92 11.40 17.26 23.36
CA THR A 92 12.80 16.90 23.08
C THR A 92 13.60 18.03 22.45
N GLU A 93 12.97 18.84 21.60
CA GLU A 93 13.63 19.97 20.92
C GLU A 93 13.53 21.29 21.71
N GLY A 94 12.91 21.29 22.90
CA GLY A 94 12.74 22.51 23.71
C GLY A 94 11.85 23.57 23.07
N LEU A 95 10.91 23.16 22.19
CA LEU A 95 10.01 24.04 21.42
C LEU A 95 8.71 24.36 22.18
N LEU A 96 8.73 24.26 23.52
CA LEU A 96 7.61 24.62 24.40
C LEU A 96 7.73 26.03 24.99
N ALA A 97 8.80 26.77 24.65
CA ALA A 97 8.99 28.14 25.12
C ALA A 97 7.88 29.06 24.59
N LEU A 98 7.33 29.92 25.46
CA LEU A 98 6.23 30.84 25.12
C LEU A 98 6.67 32.02 24.23
N ASP A 99 7.98 32.22 24.05
CA ASP A 99 8.57 33.32 23.26
C ASP A 99 8.87 32.93 21.80
N LEU A 100 8.22 31.89 21.28
CA LEU A 100 8.46 31.40 19.93
C LEU A 100 7.91 32.34 18.86
N LYS A 101 8.66 32.48 17.77
CA LYS A 101 8.19 33.19 16.57
C LYS A 101 6.88 32.56 16.06
N PRO A 102 5.90 33.35 15.59
CA PRO A 102 4.60 32.83 15.14
C PRO A 102 4.71 31.81 14.01
N ALA A 103 5.73 31.92 13.16
CA ALA A 103 6.02 30.94 12.11
C ALA A 103 6.33 29.53 12.67
N ILE A 104 7.03 29.45 13.81
CA ILE A 104 7.39 28.17 14.46
C ILE A 104 6.15 27.56 15.10
N ILE A 105 5.29 28.37 15.71
CA ILE A 105 4.01 27.93 16.27
C ILE A 105 3.12 27.33 15.16
N LEU A 106 3.03 28.01 14.02
CA LEU A 106 2.28 27.52 12.85
C LEU A 106 2.86 26.20 12.32
N LEU A 107 4.18 26.09 12.23
CA LEU A 107 4.86 24.88 11.78
C LEU A 107 4.56 23.69 12.71
N ASN A 108 4.61 23.92 14.02
CA ASN A 108 4.26 22.92 15.04
C ASN A 108 2.78 22.52 14.96
N ALA A 109 1.89 23.48 14.67
CA ALA A 109 0.47 23.21 14.48
C ALA A 109 0.21 22.35 13.23
N ILE A 110 0.96 22.56 12.13
CA ILE A 110 0.87 21.77 10.88
C ILE A 110 1.48 20.37 11.03
N ALA A 111 2.42 20.18 11.96
CA ALA A 111 2.99 18.85 12.24
C ALA A 111 1.92 17.84 12.73
N VAL A 112 0.93 18.30 13.52
CA VAL A 112 -0.16 17.43 14.00
C VAL A 112 -0.98 16.81 12.85
N PRO A 113 -1.57 17.56 11.91
CA PRO A 113 -2.28 16.98 10.78
C PRO A 113 -1.35 16.15 9.87
N PHE A 114 -0.07 16.50 9.75
CA PHE A 114 0.91 15.67 9.03
C PHE A 114 1.01 14.26 9.64
N TRP A 115 1.28 14.15 10.94
CA TRP A 115 1.38 12.86 11.63
C TRP A 115 0.05 12.11 11.62
N PHE A 116 -1.07 12.82 11.76
CA PHE A 116 -2.41 12.25 11.69
C PHE A 116 -2.66 11.55 10.36
N PHE A 117 -2.46 12.25 9.23
CA PHE A 117 -2.68 11.67 7.91
C PHE A 117 -1.71 10.53 7.61
N LEU A 118 -0.47 10.61 8.12
CA LEU A 118 0.53 9.57 7.97
C LEU A 118 0.12 8.28 8.68
N PHE A 119 -0.24 8.36 9.96
CA PHE A 119 -0.70 7.20 10.72
C PHE A 119 -2.01 6.64 10.16
N LEU A 120 -2.95 7.51 9.81
CA LEU A 120 -4.21 7.09 9.22
C LEU A 120 -3.99 6.35 7.90
N PHE A 121 -3.12 6.85 7.02
CA PHE A 121 -2.77 6.18 5.76
C PHE A 121 -2.21 4.76 6.00
N ILE A 122 -1.25 4.63 6.92
CA ILE A 122 -0.63 3.33 7.23
C ILE A 122 -1.67 2.35 7.78
N MET A 123 -2.50 2.79 8.72
CA MET A 123 -3.54 1.97 9.33
C MET A 123 -4.62 1.57 8.32
N GLN A 124 -5.07 2.49 7.47
CA GLN A 124 -6.06 2.20 6.41
C GLN A 124 -5.49 1.20 5.40
N SER A 125 -4.25 1.40 5.00
CA SER A 125 -3.54 0.51 4.06
C SER A 125 -3.44 -0.92 4.55
N ALA A 126 -3.03 -1.11 5.80
CA ALA A 126 -2.97 -2.43 6.40
C ALA A 126 -4.37 -3.03 6.62
N SER A 127 -5.32 -2.24 7.09
CA SER A 127 -6.67 -2.70 7.45
C SER A 127 -7.49 -3.14 6.24
N PHE A 128 -7.49 -2.38 5.15
CA PHE A 128 -8.16 -2.77 3.91
C PHE A 128 -7.62 -4.08 3.37
N THR A 129 -6.31 -4.19 3.21
CA THR A 129 -5.70 -5.41 2.65
C THR A 129 -6.01 -6.63 3.53
N ARG A 130 -5.96 -6.49 4.87
CA ARG A 130 -6.34 -7.57 5.79
C ARG A 130 -7.84 -7.89 5.74
N TYR A 131 -8.69 -6.88 5.62
CA TYR A 131 -10.13 -7.06 5.57
C TYR A 131 -10.56 -7.83 4.32
N LEU A 132 -10.12 -7.38 3.14
CA LEU A 132 -10.41 -8.07 1.88
C LEU A 132 -9.81 -9.49 1.88
N HIS A 133 -8.61 -9.68 2.42
CA HIS A 133 -8.03 -11.01 2.59
C HIS A 133 -8.92 -11.95 3.41
N ARG A 134 -9.34 -11.52 4.60
CA ARG A 134 -10.07 -12.38 5.54
C ARG A 134 -11.53 -12.62 5.12
N HIS A 135 -12.20 -11.65 4.52
CA HIS A 135 -13.65 -11.72 4.28
C HIS A 135 -14.03 -12.02 2.83
N LEU A 136 -13.17 -11.71 1.86
CA LEU A 136 -13.46 -11.96 0.45
C LEU A 136 -12.64 -13.14 -0.08
N VAL A 137 -11.33 -13.14 0.16
CA VAL A 137 -10.43 -14.13 -0.44
C VAL A 137 -10.44 -15.46 0.29
N LEU A 138 -10.22 -15.49 1.60
CA LEU A 138 -10.20 -16.76 2.35
C LEU A 138 -11.49 -17.59 2.16
N PRO A 139 -12.71 -17.00 2.26
CA PRO A 139 -13.95 -17.73 2.12
C PRO A 139 -14.30 -18.12 0.69
N SER A 140 -13.92 -17.31 -0.31
CA SER A 140 -14.17 -17.64 -1.73
C SER A 140 -13.33 -18.81 -2.18
N ILE A 141 -12.07 -18.90 -1.75
CA ILE A 141 -11.22 -20.01 -2.15
C ILE A 141 -11.73 -21.35 -1.60
N THR A 142 -12.38 -21.36 -0.44
CA THR A 142 -12.96 -22.59 0.13
C THR A 142 -14.23 -23.06 -0.55
N LYS A 143 -14.91 -22.21 -1.34
CA LYS A 143 -16.25 -22.51 -1.88
C LYS A 143 -16.30 -22.63 -3.40
N ASP A 144 -15.54 -21.82 -4.15
CA ASP A 144 -15.53 -21.86 -5.61
C ASP A 144 -14.16 -21.47 -6.19
N THR A 145 -13.71 -22.26 -7.17
CA THR A 145 -12.39 -22.32 -7.80
C THR A 145 -12.02 -21.09 -8.65
N ASN A 146 -12.12 -19.87 -8.13
CA ASN A 146 -11.89 -18.66 -8.93
C ASN A 146 -10.61 -17.92 -8.54
N PHE A 147 -9.50 -18.30 -9.20
CA PHE A 147 -8.18 -17.63 -9.20
C PHE A 147 -8.26 -16.10 -9.37
N SER A 148 -9.28 -15.59 -10.07
CA SER A 148 -9.48 -14.15 -10.31
C SER A 148 -9.62 -13.30 -9.04
N HIS A 149 -10.11 -13.87 -7.93
CA HIS A 149 -10.29 -13.15 -6.67
C HIS A 149 -8.98 -12.86 -5.94
N CYS A 150 -8.02 -13.78 -6.03
CA CYS A 150 -6.68 -13.56 -5.47
C CYS A 150 -5.94 -12.45 -6.22
N LYS A 151 -6.17 -12.31 -7.54
CA LYS A 151 -5.58 -11.25 -8.37
C LYS A 151 -6.05 -9.88 -7.95
N ALA A 152 -7.36 -9.68 -7.79
CA ALA A 152 -7.93 -8.40 -7.38
C ALA A 152 -7.37 -7.91 -6.02
N LEU A 153 -7.11 -8.83 -5.09
CA LEU A 153 -6.49 -8.51 -3.80
C LEU A 153 -5.00 -8.16 -3.94
N CYS A 154 -4.26 -8.87 -4.78
CA CYS A 154 -2.86 -8.54 -5.07
C CYS A 154 -2.75 -7.16 -5.74
N ASP A 155 -3.63 -6.84 -6.69
CA ASP A 155 -3.69 -5.52 -7.33
C ASP A 155 -3.96 -4.41 -6.30
N LEU A 156 -4.86 -4.64 -5.33
CA LEU A 156 -5.17 -3.68 -4.27
C LEU A 156 -3.98 -3.47 -3.33
N GLY A 157 -3.40 -4.57 -2.83
CA GLY A 157 -2.25 -4.51 -1.94
C GLY A 157 -1.04 -3.85 -2.62
N LEU A 158 -0.83 -4.12 -3.90
CA LEU A 158 0.23 -3.46 -4.67
C LEU A 158 -0.05 -1.99 -4.93
N SER A 159 -1.29 -1.63 -5.27
CA SER A 159 -1.70 -0.22 -5.40
C SER A 159 -1.36 0.57 -4.14
N ASN A 160 -1.63 0.00 -2.97
CA ASN A 160 -1.33 0.64 -1.70
C ASN A 160 0.19 0.78 -1.48
N VAL A 161 0.96 -0.24 -1.89
CA VAL A 161 2.43 -0.17 -1.92
C VAL A 161 2.88 0.96 -2.84
N SER A 162 2.40 1.06 -4.07
CA SER A 162 2.80 2.15 -4.98
C SER A 162 2.49 3.55 -4.43
N LEU A 163 1.37 3.72 -3.72
CA LEU A 163 1.04 4.99 -3.06
C LEU A 163 2.01 5.30 -1.91
N ALA A 164 2.33 4.30 -1.07
CA ALA A 164 3.31 4.49 0.01
C ALA A 164 4.70 4.85 -0.54
N LEU A 165 5.09 4.24 -1.65
CA LEU A 165 6.37 4.48 -2.29
C LEU A 165 6.48 5.87 -2.94
N MET A 166 5.40 6.35 -3.54
CA MET A 166 5.30 7.73 -4.01
C MET A 166 5.34 8.74 -2.85
N MET A 167 4.82 8.41 -1.66
CA MET A 167 5.01 9.27 -0.50
C MET A 167 6.49 9.34 -0.09
N LEU A 168 7.21 8.21 -0.08
CA LEU A 168 8.64 8.18 0.27
C LEU A 168 9.51 9.04 -0.67
N MET A 169 9.10 9.21 -1.93
CA MET A 169 9.74 10.13 -2.89
C MET A 169 9.66 11.61 -2.48
N LEU A 170 8.64 11.99 -1.71
CA LEU A 170 8.44 13.38 -1.28
C LEU A 170 9.20 13.69 0.02
N VAL A 171 9.61 12.68 0.78
CA VAL A 171 10.29 12.84 2.07
C VAL A 171 11.62 13.61 1.96
N PRO A 172 12.47 13.44 0.93
CA PRO A 172 13.69 14.23 0.76
C PRO A 172 13.50 15.76 0.73
N ILE A 173 12.29 16.27 0.45
CA ILE A 173 11.99 17.71 0.45
C ILE A 173 12.35 18.35 1.79
N PHE A 174 12.22 17.62 2.91
CA PHE A 174 12.53 18.13 4.25
C PHE A 174 14.00 18.53 4.43
N TRP A 175 14.92 17.90 3.70
CA TRP A 175 16.37 18.11 3.84
C TRP A 175 17.01 18.67 2.57
N MET A 176 16.22 19.27 1.68
CA MET A 176 16.76 19.88 0.46
C MET A 176 17.80 20.96 0.80
N GLY A 177 19.03 20.74 0.33
CA GLY A 177 20.17 21.62 0.57
C GLY A 177 20.75 21.59 1.98
N LYS A 178 20.46 20.54 2.78
CA LYS A 178 20.97 20.37 4.14
C LYS A 178 21.35 18.91 4.47
N PRO A 179 22.29 18.70 5.42
CA PRO A 179 22.52 17.37 5.96
C PRO A 179 21.28 16.89 6.72
N VAL A 180 21.01 15.59 6.65
CA VAL A 180 19.90 14.96 7.36
C VAL A 180 20.29 14.78 8.84
N PRO A 181 19.53 15.33 9.81
CA PRO A 181 19.76 15.08 11.22
C PRO A 181 19.66 13.58 11.56
N VAL A 182 20.48 13.11 12.50
CA VAL A 182 20.51 11.69 12.89
C VAL A 182 19.16 11.21 13.43
N ILE A 183 18.45 12.06 14.16
CA ILE A 183 17.12 11.77 14.72
C ILE A 183 16.12 11.53 13.59
N ASP A 184 16.12 12.38 12.57
CA ASP A 184 15.26 12.27 11.40
C ASP A 184 15.55 11.00 10.61
N LEU A 185 16.83 10.63 10.46
CA LEU A 185 17.24 9.38 9.82
C LEU A 185 16.71 8.16 10.58
N LEU A 186 16.77 8.17 11.92
CA LEU A 186 16.27 7.08 12.76
C LEU A 186 14.74 6.96 12.66
N ILE A 187 14.02 8.08 12.73
CA ILE A 187 12.56 8.12 12.56
C ILE A 187 12.18 7.60 11.17
N LEU A 188 12.88 8.07 10.12
CA LEU A 188 12.65 7.64 8.75
C LEU A 188 12.90 6.14 8.58
N LEU A 189 14.00 5.61 9.13
CA LEU A 189 14.33 4.19 9.07
C LEU A 189 13.23 3.35 9.73
N VAL A 190 12.82 3.70 10.96
CA VAL A 190 11.75 2.99 11.67
C VAL A 190 10.45 3.04 10.88
N MET A 191 10.09 4.20 10.34
CA MET A 191 8.87 4.40 9.55
C MET A 191 8.89 3.62 8.23
N ILE A 192 9.99 3.63 7.49
CA ILE A 192 10.15 2.84 6.26
C ILE A 192 10.05 1.36 6.57
N THR A 193 10.78 0.89 7.59
CA THR A 193 10.79 -0.53 7.97
C THR A 193 9.40 -0.99 8.40
N PHE A 194 8.70 -0.17 9.19
CA PHE A 194 7.33 -0.43 9.61
C PHE A 194 6.36 -0.44 8.43
N MET A 195 6.41 0.57 7.56
CA MET A 195 5.56 0.66 6.36
C MET A 195 5.79 -0.53 5.43
N LEU A 196 7.04 -0.85 5.11
CA LEU A 196 7.40 -1.99 4.26
C LEU A 196 6.88 -3.29 4.87
N THR A 197 7.13 -3.53 6.16
CA THR A 197 6.69 -4.77 6.82
C THR A 197 5.16 -4.88 6.83
N TRP A 198 4.43 -3.82 7.20
CA TRP A 198 2.97 -3.88 7.30
C TRP A 198 2.25 -3.89 5.96
N LEU A 199 2.77 -3.22 4.92
CA LEU A 199 2.18 -3.24 3.59
C LEU A 199 2.54 -4.49 2.79
N PHE A 200 3.79 -4.95 2.82
CA PHE A 200 4.21 -6.09 2.00
C PHE A 200 3.79 -7.43 2.59
N LEU A 201 3.73 -7.57 3.93
CA LEU A 201 3.35 -8.85 4.55
C LEU A 201 2.00 -9.41 4.06
N PRO A 202 0.89 -8.64 3.99
CA PRO A 202 -0.37 -9.17 3.47
C PRO A 202 -0.28 -9.53 1.97
N VAL A 203 0.47 -8.77 1.16
CA VAL A 203 0.71 -9.07 -0.26
C VAL A 203 1.52 -10.36 -0.44
N ILE A 204 2.55 -10.56 0.38
CA ILE A 204 3.36 -11.78 0.36
C ILE A 204 2.51 -12.98 0.78
N LYS A 205 1.67 -12.83 1.82
CA LYS A 205 0.75 -13.89 2.24
C LYS A 205 -0.23 -14.26 1.12
N THR A 206 -0.81 -13.29 0.42
CA THR A 206 -1.72 -13.54 -0.71
C THR A 206 -1.02 -14.19 -1.90
N LEU A 207 0.20 -13.75 -2.22
CA LEU A 207 0.99 -14.35 -3.30
C LEU A 207 1.36 -15.80 -2.98
N ARG A 208 1.77 -16.10 -1.75
CA ARG A 208 2.04 -17.48 -1.31
C ARG A 208 0.80 -18.35 -1.41
N LEU A 209 -0.35 -17.82 -1.00
CA LEU A 209 -1.64 -18.51 -1.11
C LEU A 209 -1.99 -18.79 -2.57
N MET A 210 -1.89 -17.78 -3.43
CA MET A 210 -2.14 -17.89 -4.87
C MET A 210 -1.22 -18.93 -5.55
N ARG A 211 0.07 -18.97 -5.18
CA ARG A 211 1.02 -19.98 -5.68
C ARG A 211 0.61 -21.40 -5.26
N LYS A 212 0.27 -21.60 -3.99
CA LYS A 212 -0.22 -22.90 -3.50
C LYS A 212 -1.48 -23.35 -4.23
N TYR A 213 -2.45 -22.45 -4.43
CA TYR A 213 -3.68 -22.77 -5.14
C TYR A 213 -3.47 -23.05 -6.62
N ARG A 214 -2.60 -22.29 -7.30
CA ARG A 214 -2.24 -22.56 -8.69
C ARG A 214 -1.65 -23.96 -8.84
N ALA A 215 -0.69 -24.32 -7.98
CA ALA A 215 -0.09 -25.66 -7.99
C ALA A 215 -1.15 -26.76 -7.80
N LYS A 216 -2.06 -26.57 -6.83
CA LYS A 216 -3.15 -27.52 -6.58
C LYS A 216 -4.11 -27.65 -7.77
N ASN A 217 -4.57 -26.53 -8.34
CA ASN A 217 -5.50 -26.56 -9.48
C ASN A 217 -4.85 -27.18 -10.72
N ILE A 218 -3.58 -26.89 -11.00
CA ILE A 218 -2.84 -27.52 -12.09
C ILE A 218 -2.82 -29.05 -11.89
N SER A 219 -2.45 -29.53 -10.69
CA SER A 219 -2.44 -30.97 -10.41
C SER A 219 -3.82 -31.63 -10.54
N CYS A 220 -4.90 -30.94 -10.15
CA CYS A 220 -6.26 -31.47 -10.30
C CYS A 220 -6.70 -31.53 -11.78
N ILE A 221 -6.35 -30.51 -12.58
CA ILE A 221 -6.66 -30.51 -14.02
C ILE A 221 -5.85 -31.59 -14.74
N GLU A 222 -4.57 -31.74 -14.41
CA GLU A 222 -3.71 -32.79 -14.96
C GLU A 222 -4.24 -34.19 -14.63
N ALA A 223 -4.64 -34.44 -13.38
CA ALA A 223 -5.27 -35.70 -12.98
C ALA A 223 -6.61 -35.95 -13.69
N ALA A 224 -7.43 -34.93 -13.90
CA ALA A 224 -8.69 -35.04 -14.64
C ALA A 224 -8.46 -35.36 -16.13
N ILE A 225 -7.44 -34.74 -16.75
CA ILE A 225 -7.02 -35.04 -18.12
C ILE A 225 -6.54 -36.50 -18.22
N GLU A 226 -5.71 -36.95 -17.27
CA GLU A 226 -5.20 -38.32 -17.23
C GLU A 226 -6.33 -39.35 -17.10
N GLN A 227 -7.32 -39.11 -16.23
CA GLN A 227 -8.50 -39.95 -16.10
C GLN A 227 -9.30 -40.05 -17.40
N ILE A 228 -9.55 -38.92 -18.08
CA ILE A 228 -10.28 -38.91 -19.36
C ILE A 228 -9.50 -39.69 -20.45
N LEU A 229 -8.17 -39.57 -20.47
CA LEU A 229 -7.32 -40.31 -21.41
C LEU A 229 -7.33 -41.82 -21.14
N ILE A 230 -7.31 -42.24 -19.86
CA ILE A 230 -7.41 -43.65 -19.46
C ILE A 230 -8.80 -44.21 -19.83
N ASP A 231 -9.88 -43.48 -19.57
CA ASP A 231 -11.25 -43.92 -19.91
C ASP A 231 -11.43 -44.10 -21.42
N ARG A 232 -10.86 -43.20 -22.24
CA ARG A 232 -10.81 -43.38 -23.70
C ARG A 232 -10.02 -44.61 -24.11
N ARG A 233 -8.85 -44.83 -23.51
CA ARG A 233 -8.00 -46.00 -23.79
C ARG A 233 -8.73 -47.31 -23.46
N ASN A 234 -9.57 -47.30 -22.43
CA ASN A 234 -10.38 -48.44 -22.00
C ASN A 234 -11.69 -48.62 -22.81
N GLY A 235 -11.89 -47.87 -23.90
CA GLY A 235 -13.01 -48.05 -24.81
C GLY A 235 -14.32 -47.37 -24.39
N LYS A 236 -14.34 -46.58 -23.31
CA LYS A 236 -15.50 -45.74 -22.93
C LYS A 236 -15.49 -44.44 -23.74
N ASN A 237 -15.75 -44.55 -25.05
CA ASN A 237 -15.79 -43.39 -25.94
C ASN A 237 -17.15 -42.68 -25.88
N ASN A 238 -17.21 -41.57 -25.14
CA ASN A 238 -18.32 -40.62 -25.21
C ASN A 238 -17.85 -39.34 -25.93
N GLU A 239 -18.54 -38.87 -26.97
CA GLU A 239 -18.31 -37.55 -27.61
C GLU A 239 -18.16 -36.35 -26.65
N PRO A 240 -18.91 -36.24 -25.52
CA PRO A 240 -18.70 -35.16 -24.55
C PRO A 240 -17.29 -35.13 -23.91
N SER A 241 -16.52 -36.24 -23.98
CA SER A 241 -15.14 -36.31 -23.47
C SER A 241 -14.16 -35.43 -24.25
N ALA A 242 -14.36 -35.26 -25.57
CA ALA A 242 -13.47 -34.47 -26.43
C ALA A 242 -13.55 -32.98 -26.09
N ASN A 243 -14.78 -32.48 -25.97
CA ASN A 243 -15.05 -31.09 -25.62
C ASN A 243 -14.65 -30.77 -24.17
N GLN A 244 -14.80 -31.72 -23.24
CA GLN A 244 -14.28 -31.56 -21.88
C GLN A 244 -12.76 -31.52 -21.84
N LEU A 245 -12.08 -32.40 -22.58
CA LEU A 245 -10.62 -32.41 -22.68
C LEU A 245 -10.06 -31.10 -23.26
N TYR A 246 -10.69 -30.60 -24.34
CA TYR A 246 -10.32 -29.32 -24.94
C TYR A 246 -10.48 -28.15 -23.94
N LYS A 247 -11.62 -28.08 -23.23
CA LYS A 247 -11.85 -27.06 -22.20
C LYS A 247 -10.84 -27.14 -21.06
N LEU A 248 -10.50 -28.34 -20.58
CA LEU A 248 -9.52 -28.53 -19.51
C LEU A 248 -8.10 -28.14 -19.95
N ASN A 249 -7.70 -28.51 -21.17
CA ASN A 249 -6.41 -28.10 -21.74
C ASN A 249 -6.33 -26.58 -21.91
N GLN A 250 -7.40 -25.96 -22.40
CA GLN A 250 -7.43 -24.50 -22.55
C GLN A 250 -7.35 -23.80 -21.18
N GLN A 251 -8.05 -24.32 -20.16
CA GLN A 251 -7.93 -23.82 -18.78
C GLN A 251 -6.51 -24.02 -18.20
N LEU A 252 -5.85 -25.14 -18.51
CA LEU A 252 -4.48 -25.44 -18.09
C LEU A 252 -3.49 -24.46 -18.74
N GLU A 253 -3.60 -24.23 -20.04
CA GLU A 253 -2.76 -23.29 -20.79
C GLU A 253 -2.95 -21.86 -20.29
N ASP A 254 -4.20 -21.44 -20.07
CA ASP A 254 -4.52 -20.15 -19.47
C ASP A 254 -3.83 -20.03 -18.09
N MET A 255 -3.98 -21.02 -17.21
CA MET A 255 -3.34 -21.01 -15.88
C MET A 255 -1.81 -21.05 -15.94
N ARG A 256 -1.22 -21.66 -16.97
CA ARG A 256 0.25 -21.71 -17.19
C ARG A 256 0.78 -20.38 -17.74
N GLN A 257 0.06 -19.73 -18.66
CA GLN A 257 0.41 -18.42 -19.22
C GLN A 257 0.19 -17.27 -18.24
N PHE A 258 -0.76 -17.38 -17.31
CA PHE A 258 -0.97 -16.35 -16.28
C PHE A 258 0.20 -16.32 -15.27
N SER A 259 1.04 -15.29 -15.37
CA SER A 259 2.00 -14.92 -14.32
C SER A 259 1.24 -14.60 -13.01
N CYS A 260 1.62 -15.24 -11.90
CA CYS A 260 1.08 -14.92 -10.57
C CYS A 260 1.35 -13.46 -10.15
N TRP A 261 2.30 -12.80 -10.83
CA TRP A 261 2.52 -11.36 -10.73
C TRP A 261 1.80 -10.66 -11.89
N PRO A 262 0.88 -9.72 -11.61
CA PRO A 262 0.35 -8.85 -12.66
C PRO A 262 1.50 -8.17 -13.42
N LYS A 263 1.43 -8.13 -14.76
CA LYS A 263 2.51 -7.57 -15.61
C LYS A 263 2.82 -6.10 -15.27
N GLU A 264 1.77 -5.34 -14.91
CA GLU A 264 1.88 -3.97 -14.40
C GLU A 264 2.76 -3.86 -13.16
N ILE A 265 2.88 -4.92 -12.35
CA ILE A 265 3.75 -4.94 -11.17
C ILE A 265 5.22 -5.07 -11.54
N VAL A 266 5.57 -5.94 -12.50
CA VAL A 266 6.97 -6.07 -12.90
C VAL A 266 7.46 -4.74 -13.48
N GLN A 267 6.60 -4.03 -14.21
CA GLN A 267 6.89 -2.66 -14.65
C GLN A 267 6.93 -1.67 -13.48
N ASN A 268 5.93 -1.62 -12.59
CA ASN A 268 5.90 -0.66 -11.49
C ASN A 268 6.97 -0.91 -10.41
N VAL A 269 7.35 -2.17 -10.16
CA VAL A 269 8.46 -2.56 -9.28
C VAL A 269 9.80 -2.29 -9.96
N LYS A 270 9.93 -2.46 -11.28
CA LYS A 270 11.13 -2.00 -12.00
C LYS A 270 11.25 -0.48 -11.95
N ILE A 271 10.18 0.24 -12.27
CA ILE A 271 10.08 1.71 -12.16
C ILE A 271 10.39 2.11 -10.71
N PHE A 272 9.92 1.37 -9.72
CA PHE A 272 10.23 1.61 -8.32
C PHE A 272 11.66 1.25 -7.92
N ILE A 273 12.26 0.15 -8.36
CA ILE A 273 13.67 -0.14 -8.06
C ILE A 273 14.54 0.96 -8.67
N VAL A 274 14.20 1.40 -9.88
CA VAL A 274 14.84 2.51 -10.58
C VAL A 274 14.61 3.83 -9.83
N SER A 275 13.41 4.05 -9.28
CA SER A 275 13.03 5.32 -8.66
C SER A 275 13.38 5.39 -7.17
N ALA A 276 13.20 4.33 -6.38
CA ALA A 276 13.74 4.12 -5.02
C ALA A 276 15.27 4.05 -4.98
N GLY A 277 15.87 3.62 -6.08
CA GLY A 277 17.30 3.80 -6.33
C GLY A 277 17.71 5.26 -6.17
N VAL A 278 16.85 6.24 -6.47
CA VAL A 278 17.14 7.67 -6.36
C VAL A 278 17.21 8.17 -4.91
N PRO A 279 16.26 7.88 -4.00
CA PRO A 279 16.41 8.13 -2.57
C PRO A 279 17.59 7.39 -1.93
N ALA A 280 17.84 6.13 -2.32
CA ALA A 280 18.95 5.35 -1.78
C ALA A 280 20.32 5.88 -2.26
N THR A 281 20.44 6.30 -3.52
CA THR A 281 21.64 6.97 -4.04
C THR A 281 21.80 8.38 -3.48
N TRP A 282 20.73 9.08 -3.14
CA TRP A 282 20.77 10.35 -2.41
C TRP A 282 21.28 10.18 -0.98
N LEU A 283 20.80 9.17 -0.24
CA LEU A 283 21.32 8.86 1.10
C LEU A 283 22.78 8.42 1.06
N PHE A 284 23.18 7.68 0.02
CA PHE A 284 24.57 7.27 -0.20
C PHE A 284 25.47 8.46 -0.59
N MET A 285 25.01 9.35 -1.47
CA MET A 285 25.69 10.61 -1.82
C MET A 285 25.82 11.53 -0.60
N ALA A 286 24.74 11.71 0.19
CA ALA A 286 24.77 12.53 1.40
C ALA A 286 25.74 11.98 2.47
N TRP A 287 26.02 10.68 2.44
CA TRP A 287 27.01 10.05 3.32
C TRP A 287 28.46 10.25 2.84
N PHE A 288 28.68 10.40 1.52
CA PHE A 288 30.00 10.60 0.91
C PHE A 288 30.40 12.07 0.71
N VAL A 289 29.45 13.02 0.72
CA VAL A 289 29.72 14.47 0.59
C VAL A 289 30.03 15.11 1.95
N LYS A 290 30.81 14.42 2.79
CA LYS A 290 31.42 15.04 3.98
C LYS A 290 32.72 15.75 3.62
#